data_AF-A0A2D6K163-F1
#
_entry.id   AF-A0A2D6K163-F1
#
_cell.length_a   1.000
_cell.length_b   1.000
_cell.length_c   1.000
_cell.angle_alpha   90.00
_cell.angle_beta   90.00
_cell.angle_gamma   90.00
#
_symmetry.space_group_name_H-M   'P 1'
#
loop_
_entity.id
_entity.type
_entity.pdbx_description
1 polymer ?
#
loop_
_entity_poly.entity_id
_entity_poly.type
_entity_poly.pdbx_seq_one_letter_code
_entity_poly.pdbx_strand_id
1 'polypeptide(L)'
;MRETLQNMMKNFGVPKLLSAYEAYPWIFYDEASGRTCSAEIRMGPNLSDMEAEIQLFSDDGDDEGEGESEEGALGQIMLMRAVPSSDGMWSPKYLKIKDVDYTNKIYDWEGKGCQFFRSTVEAVLMGSIPNFDDMIDEKMQDSEKGGGATGRIGRKSPNAKNAISGMKR
;
A
#
# COMPACT_ATOMS: atom_id res chain seq x y z
N MET A 1 -6.93 -15.09 -7.16
CA MET A 1 -5.79 -15.85 -6.56
C MET A 1 -6.28 -17.03 -5.70
N ARG A 2 -5.70 -18.23 -5.85
CA ARG A 2 -5.99 -19.42 -5.01
C ARG A 2 -4.72 -20.27 -4.88
N GLU A 3 -4.15 -20.37 -3.69
CA GLU A 3 -2.83 -21.01 -3.48
C GLU A 3 -2.76 -21.77 -2.16
N THR A 4 -1.68 -22.52 -1.91
CA THR A 4 -1.45 -23.12 -0.58
C THR A 4 -1.12 -22.02 0.44
N LEU A 5 -1.34 -22.30 1.74
CA LEU A 5 -0.97 -21.35 2.80
C LEU A 5 0.52 -20.98 2.76
N GLN A 6 1.40 -21.94 2.44
CA GLN A 6 2.83 -21.70 2.33
C GLN A 6 3.18 -20.71 1.20
N ASN A 7 2.53 -20.83 0.04
CA ASN A 7 2.73 -19.88 -1.05
C ASN A 7 2.14 -18.51 -0.72
N MET A 8 0.99 -18.48 -0.03
CA MET A 8 0.39 -17.24 0.47
C MET A 8 1.38 -16.49 1.39
N MET A 9 1.96 -17.18 2.39
CA MET A 9 2.97 -16.60 3.28
C MET A 9 4.16 -16.04 2.51
N LYS A 10 4.65 -16.77 1.49
CA LYS A 10 5.73 -16.31 0.62
C LYS A 10 5.37 -15.07 -0.18
N ASN A 11 4.13 -14.95 -0.66
CA ASN A 11 3.66 -13.77 -1.40
C ASN A 11 3.67 -12.52 -0.50
N PHE A 12 3.25 -12.67 0.77
CA PHE A 12 3.32 -11.63 1.80
C PHE A 12 4.72 -11.40 2.38
N GLY A 13 5.74 -12.16 1.95
CA GLY A 13 7.12 -11.99 2.43
C GLY A 13 7.41 -12.62 3.79
N VAL A 14 6.49 -13.42 4.35
CA VAL A 14 6.71 -14.14 5.61
C VAL A 14 7.62 -15.36 5.34
N PRO A 15 8.77 -15.48 6.01
CA PRO A 15 9.76 -16.52 5.71
C PRO A 15 9.41 -17.91 6.28
N LYS A 16 8.35 -18.00 7.08
CA LYS A 16 7.91 -19.21 7.77
C LYS A 16 6.40 -19.39 7.67
N LEU A 17 5.94 -20.61 7.90
CA LEU A 17 4.52 -20.88 8.10
C LEU A 17 4.12 -20.42 9.50
N LEU A 18 3.04 -19.66 9.59
CA LEU A 18 2.48 -19.22 10.87
C LEU A 18 1.49 -20.24 11.42
N SER A 19 1.56 -20.50 12.72
CA SER A 19 0.57 -21.31 13.44
C SER A 19 -0.65 -20.47 13.82
N ALA A 20 -1.73 -21.10 14.31
CA ALA A 20 -2.90 -20.37 14.80
C ALA A 20 -2.49 -19.38 15.89
N TYR A 21 -3.06 -18.17 15.85
CA TYR A 21 -2.74 -17.04 16.74
C TYR A 21 -1.33 -16.45 16.60
N GLU A 22 -0.49 -16.96 15.70
CA GLU A 22 0.80 -16.32 15.43
C GLU A 22 0.63 -15.09 14.55
N ALA A 23 1.47 -14.10 14.81
CA ALA A 23 1.62 -12.90 13.99
C ALA A 23 3.08 -12.72 13.57
N TYR A 24 3.28 -11.97 12.49
CA TYR A 24 4.58 -11.60 11.97
C TYR A 24 4.58 -10.11 11.61
N PRO A 25 5.07 -9.24 12.52
CA PRO A 25 5.10 -7.80 12.30
C PRO A 25 6.42 -7.31 11.69
N TRP A 26 6.32 -6.25 10.90
CA TRP A 26 7.41 -5.38 10.47
C TRP A 26 7.06 -3.96 10.92
N ILE A 27 7.97 -3.32 11.63
CA ILE A 27 7.73 -2.00 12.22
C ILE A 27 8.92 -1.11 11.92
N PHE A 28 8.64 0.11 11.47
CA PHE A 28 9.63 1.17 11.33
C PHE A 28 9.09 2.48 11.90
N TYR A 29 9.92 3.14 12.70
CA TYR A 29 9.66 4.45 13.27
C TYR A 29 10.55 5.48 12.58
N ASP A 30 9.93 6.50 11.99
CA ASP A 30 10.61 7.64 11.38
C ASP A 30 10.62 8.82 12.36
N GLU A 31 11.77 9.04 12.99
CA GLU A 31 11.97 10.14 13.94
C GLU A 31 11.80 11.52 13.30
N ALA A 32 12.08 11.66 12.00
CA ALA A 32 11.99 12.95 11.33
C ALA A 32 10.53 13.40 11.11
N SER A 33 9.62 12.46 10.90
CA SER A 33 8.19 12.74 10.74
C SER A 33 7.34 12.42 11.96
N GLY A 34 7.92 11.80 13.00
CA GLY A 34 7.18 11.38 14.20
C GLY A 34 6.13 10.30 13.90
N ARG A 35 6.39 9.43 12.92
CA ARG A 35 5.43 8.43 12.45
C ARG A 35 5.95 7.01 12.60
N THR A 36 5.05 6.08 12.94
CA THR A 36 5.33 4.64 13.00
C THR A 36 4.52 3.90 11.94
N CYS A 37 5.20 3.21 11.02
CA CYS A 37 4.56 2.29 10.09
C CYS A 37 4.67 0.86 10.63
N SER A 38 3.53 0.17 10.75
CA SER A 38 3.42 -1.25 11.09
C SER A 38 2.77 -2.01 9.96
N ALA A 39 3.42 -3.05 9.44
CA ALA A 39 2.84 -4.03 8.54
C ALA A 39 2.84 -5.38 9.25
N GLU A 40 1.72 -6.07 9.35
CA GLU A 40 1.60 -7.33 10.08
C GLU A 40 0.80 -8.37 9.29
N ILE A 41 1.27 -9.62 9.32
CA ILE A 41 0.44 -10.78 8.99
C ILE A 41 0.02 -11.46 10.29
N ARG A 42 -1.27 -11.73 10.46
CA ARG A 42 -1.83 -12.43 11.62
C ARG A 42 -2.65 -13.65 11.19
N MET A 43 -2.43 -14.77 11.87
CA MET A 43 -3.26 -15.97 11.71
C MET A 43 -4.38 -16.00 12.72
N GLY A 44 -5.59 -16.23 12.22
CA GLY A 44 -6.77 -16.42 13.05
C GLY A 44 -6.78 -17.73 13.85
N PRO A 45 -7.76 -17.88 14.75
CA PRO A 45 -7.95 -19.10 15.53
C PRO A 45 -8.18 -20.31 14.62
N ASN A 46 -7.62 -21.47 14.97
CA ASN A 46 -7.80 -22.71 14.19
C ASN A 46 -7.44 -22.60 12.70
N LEU A 47 -6.59 -21.64 12.31
CA LEU A 47 -6.28 -21.34 10.91
C LEU A 47 -7.55 -21.00 10.09
N SER A 48 -8.55 -20.35 10.71
CA SER A 48 -9.81 -19.98 10.06
C SER A 48 -9.64 -18.91 8.98
N ASP A 49 -8.58 -18.11 9.10
CA ASP A 49 -8.29 -16.96 8.26
C ASP A 49 -6.88 -16.45 8.54
N MET A 50 -6.46 -15.55 7.67
CA MET A 50 -5.21 -14.82 7.73
C MET A 50 -5.52 -13.36 7.37
N GLU A 51 -5.01 -12.45 8.16
CA GLU A 51 -5.15 -11.01 7.95
C GLU A 51 -3.79 -10.40 7.65
N ALA A 52 -3.74 -9.54 6.64
CA ALA A 52 -2.62 -8.67 6.35
C ALA A 52 -3.06 -7.23 6.61
N GLU A 53 -2.39 -6.56 7.54
CA GLU A 53 -2.77 -5.22 7.98
C GLU A 53 -1.57 -4.26 7.87
N ILE A 54 -1.83 -3.05 7.39
CA ILE A 54 -0.88 -1.94 7.47
C ILE A 54 -1.53 -0.83 8.29
N GLN A 55 -0.82 -0.34 9.29
CA GLN A 55 -1.21 0.77 10.15
C GLN A 55 -0.10 1.82 10.17
N LEU A 56 -0.48 3.08 10.21
CA LEU A 56 0.46 4.20 10.29
C LEU A 56 0.04 5.05 11.47
N PHE A 57 0.88 5.21 12.48
CA PHE A 57 0.60 5.99 13.68
C PHE A 57 1.42 7.29 13.67
N SER A 58 0.94 8.32 14.36
CA SER A 58 1.64 9.60 14.58
C SER A 58 1.81 9.85 16.07
N ASP A 59 2.95 10.40 16.48
CA ASP A 59 3.27 10.73 17.87
C ASP A 59 2.58 12.00 18.35
N ASP A 60 2.38 12.95 17.43
CA ASP A 60 1.52 14.11 17.63
C ASP A 60 0.08 13.60 17.64
N GLY A 61 -0.39 13.21 18.82
CA GLY A 61 -1.74 12.69 19.03
C GLY A 61 -2.79 13.63 18.46
N ASP A 62 -3.77 13.05 17.77
CA ASP A 62 -5.00 13.64 17.23
C ASP A 62 -5.18 15.11 17.66
N ASP A 63 -4.67 16.05 16.87
CA ASP A 63 -5.00 17.46 17.09
C ASP A 63 -6.49 17.57 16.72
N GLU A 64 -7.35 17.54 17.75
CA GLU A 64 -8.78 17.87 17.72
C GLU A 64 -8.98 19.36 17.35
N GLY A 65 -8.27 19.82 16.32
CA GLY A 65 -8.39 21.15 15.73
C GLY A 65 -9.29 21.06 14.51
N GLU A 66 -10.43 21.75 14.58
CA GLU A 66 -11.37 21.97 13.48
C GLU A 66 -10.67 22.35 12.17
N GLY A 67 -10.39 21.34 11.35
CA GLY A 67 -9.68 21.48 10.09
C GLY A 67 -9.48 20.10 9.50
N GLU A 68 -10.47 19.63 8.75
CA GLU A 68 -10.41 18.43 7.91
C GLU A 68 -9.20 18.52 6.95
N SER A 69 -8.02 18.12 7.42
CA SER A 69 -7.01 17.55 6.54
C SER A 69 -7.17 16.03 6.64
N GLU A 70 -7.46 15.39 5.51
CA GLU A 70 -7.53 13.92 5.36
C GLU A 70 -6.19 13.21 5.75
N GLU A 71 -5.17 13.96 6.14
CA GLU A 71 -3.82 13.53 6.49
C GLU A 71 -3.55 13.44 8.00
N GLY A 72 -4.49 13.88 8.85
CA GLY A 72 -4.28 14.07 10.30
C GLY A 72 -4.61 12.89 11.21
N ALA A 73 -5.37 11.90 10.75
CA ALA A 73 -5.69 10.69 11.53
C ALA A 73 -5.16 9.47 10.77
N LEU A 74 -3.88 9.17 10.91
CA LEU A 74 -3.33 8.00 10.22
C LEU A 74 -3.82 6.75 10.98
N GLY A 75 -4.83 6.13 10.36
CA GLY A 75 -5.48 4.91 10.80
C GLY A 75 -5.02 3.72 9.95
N GLN A 76 -5.85 2.68 9.91
CA GLN A 76 -5.63 1.49 9.10
C GLN A 76 -5.46 1.86 7.61
N ILE A 77 -4.27 1.64 7.05
CA ILE A 77 -3.95 1.91 5.65
C ILE A 77 -4.43 0.78 4.75
N MET A 78 -4.23 -0.47 5.16
CA MET A 78 -4.63 -1.64 4.40
C MET A 78 -5.17 -2.71 5.33
N LEU A 79 -6.22 -3.39 4.91
CA LEU A 79 -6.69 -4.64 5.48
C LEU A 79 -7.02 -5.63 4.36
N MET A 80 -6.36 -6.78 4.35
CA MET A 80 -6.66 -7.88 3.45
C MET A 80 -6.91 -9.14 4.25
N ARG A 81 -7.97 -9.88 3.90
CA ARG A 81 -8.32 -11.14 4.58
C ARG A 81 -8.36 -12.29 3.59
N ALA A 82 -7.65 -13.37 3.91
CA ALA A 82 -7.70 -14.63 3.20
C ALA A 82 -8.30 -15.72 4.07
N VAL A 83 -9.02 -16.64 3.45
CA VAL A 83 -9.69 -17.76 4.14
C VAL A 83 -9.32 -19.10 3.48
N PRO A 84 -9.26 -20.19 4.26
CA PRO A 84 -9.07 -21.53 3.72
C PRO A 84 -10.35 -22.02 3.02
N SER A 85 -10.14 -22.89 2.03
CA SER A 85 -11.15 -23.71 1.37
C SER A 85 -11.00 -25.16 1.84
N SER A 86 -12.04 -25.98 1.61
CA SER A 86 -12.07 -27.39 2.04
C SER A 86 -10.98 -28.28 1.45
N ASP A 87 -10.37 -27.86 0.33
CA ASP A 87 -9.26 -28.54 -0.33
C ASP A 87 -7.87 -28.12 0.19
N GLY A 88 -7.82 -27.33 1.28
CA GLY A 88 -6.57 -26.83 1.86
C GLY A 88 -5.96 -25.63 1.13
N MET A 89 -6.65 -25.10 0.11
CA MET A 89 -6.23 -23.90 -0.60
C MET A 89 -6.77 -22.65 0.09
N TRP A 90 -6.06 -21.54 -0.10
CA TRP A 90 -6.33 -20.24 0.49
C TRP A 90 -6.60 -19.22 -0.60
N SER A 91 -7.58 -18.36 -0.34
CA SER A 91 -7.93 -17.28 -1.26
C SER A 91 -8.24 -16.00 -0.48
N PRO A 92 -7.71 -14.85 -0.92
CA PRO A 92 -8.20 -13.56 -0.45
C PRO A 92 -9.69 -13.41 -0.74
N LYS A 93 -10.43 -12.85 0.21
CA LYS A 93 -11.87 -12.58 0.14
C LYS A 93 -12.22 -11.12 0.35
N TYR A 94 -11.28 -10.34 0.85
CA TYR A 94 -11.49 -8.96 1.18
C TYR A 94 -10.19 -8.18 1.02
N LEU A 95 -10.27 -6.99 0.46
CA LEU A 95 -9.20 -6.01 0.43
C LEU A 95 -9.79 -4.61 0.60
N LYS A 96 -9.29 -3.87 1.58
CA LYS A 96 -9.61 -2.47 1.84
C LYS A 96 -8.30 -1.68 1.96
N ILE A 97 -8.20 -0.53 1.29
CA ILE A 97 -7.05 0.38 1.37
C ILE A 97 -7.56 1.80 1.54
N LYS A 98 -7.09 2.55 2.55
CA LYS A 98 -7.54 3.91 2.90
C LYS A 98 -9.05 4.07 2.83
N ASP A 99 -9.76 3.24 3.58
CA ASP A 99 -11.22 3.18 3.59
C ASP A 99 -11.97 2.77 2.31
N VAL A 100 -11.25 2.51 1.22
CA VAL A 100 -11.82 2.05 -0.04
C VAL A 100 -11.73 0.52 -0.15
N ASP A 101 -12.88 -0.15 -0.28
CA ASP A 101 -12.95 -1.57 -0.61
C ASP A 101 -12.54 -1.79 -2.08
N TYR A 102 -11.56 -2.65 -2.34
CA TYR A 102 -11.09 -3.03 -3.69
C TYR A 102 -11.53 -4.43 -4.11
N THR A 103 -12.29 -5.13 -3.26
CA THR A 103 -12.73 -6.51 -3.49
C THR A 103 -13.50 -6.62 -4.80
N ASN A 104 -12.95 -7.35 -5.76
CA ASN A 104 -13.50 -7.53 -7.11
C ASN A 104 -13.75 -6.22 -7.90
N LYS A 105 -13.13 -5.10 -7.51
CA LYS A 105 -13.29 -3.83 -8.22
C LYS A 105 -12.29 -3.62 -9.35
N ILE A 106 -11.14 -4.27 -9.27
CA ILE A 106 -10.08 -4.20 -10.28
C ILE A 106 -9.61 -5.61 -10.65
N TYR A 107 -9.09 -5.76 -11.88
CA TYR A 107 -8.45 -6.99 -12.32
C TYR A 107 -7.27 -7.33 -11.43
N ASP A 108 -7.21 -8.60 -11.01
CA ASP A 108 -6.19 -9.15 -10.12
C ASP A 108 -5.99 -8.33 -8.83
N TRP A 109 -7.09 -7.84 -8.24
CA TRP A 109 -7.05 -7.13 -6.97
C TRP A 109 -6.37 -7.95 -5.87
N GLU A 110 -6.47 -9.29 -5.91
CA GLU A 110 -5.79 -10.16 -4.96
C GLU A 110 -4.26 -10.08 -5.09
N GLY A 111 -3.74 -10.23 -6.31
CA GLY A 111 -2.31 -10.13 -6.59
C GLY A 111 -1.76 -8.74 -6.29
N LYS A 112 -2.50 -7.70 -6.68
CA LYS A 112 -2.16 -6.30 -6.41
C LYS A 112 -2.14 -5.98 -4.92
N GLY A 113 -3.10 -6.50 -4.14
CA GLY A 113 -3.10 -6.38 -2.68
C GLY A 113 -1.85 -7.00 -2.04
N CYS A 114 -1.49 -8.23 -2.44
CA CYS A 114 -0.26 -8.88 -1.97
C CYS A 114 0.98 -8.05 -2.34
N GLN A 115 1.05 -7.49 -3.55
CA GLN A 115 2.16 -6.65 -3.99
C GLN A 115 2.24 -5.33 -3.22
N PHE A 116 1.11 -4.68 -2.96
CA PHE A 116 1.03 -3.46 -2.16
C PHE A 116 1.59 -3.70 -0.74
N PHE A 117 1.15 -4.79 -0.10
CA PHE A 117 1.69 -5.18 1.21
C PHE A 117 3.19 -5.45 1.15
N ARG A 118 3.64 -6.23 0.17
CA ARG A 118 5.05 -6.59 0.01
C ARG A 118 5.94 -5.37 -0.20
N SER A 119 5.53 -4.42 -1.04
CA SER A 119 6.28 -3.18 -1.25
C SER A 119 6.34 -2.33 0.03
N THR A 120 5.31 -2.38 0.87
CA THR A 120 5.34 -1.74 2.20
C THR A 120 6.37 -2.42 3.11
N VAL A 121 6.36 -3.76 3.18
CA VAL A 121 7.36 -4.53 3.95
C VAL A 121 8.77 -4.23 3.47
N GLU A 122 9.00 -4.16 2.16
CA GLU A 122 10.30 -3.82 1.58
C GLU A 122 10.75 -2.41 1.98
N ALA A 123 9.86 -1.41 1.94
CA ALA A 123 10.16 -0.05 2.39
C ALA A 123 10.51 0.00 3.89
N VAL A 124 9.70 -0.65 4.73
CA VAL A 124 9.93 -0.75 6.18
C VAL A 124 11.28 -1.40 6.49
N LEU A 125 11.64 -2.48 5.77
CA LEU A 125 12.94 -3.14 5.91
C LEU A 125 14.11 -2.28 5.42
N MET A 126 13.88 -1.37 4.46
CA MET A 126 14.85 -0.38 4.01
C MET A 126 14.91 0.86 4.91
N GLY A 127 14.13 0.91 5.99
CA GLY A 127 14.11 2.02 6.93
C GLY A 127 13.40 3.25 6.37
N SER A 128 12.29 3.07 5.65
CA SER A 128 11.45 4.16 5.19
C SER A 128 9.96 3.85 5.30
N ILE A 129 9.16 4.90 5.44
CA ILE A 129 7.71 4.84 5.32
C ILE A 129 7.37 5.16 3.85
N PRO A 130 6.64 4.30 3.13
CA PRO A 130 6.32 4.58 1.74
C PRO A 130 5.28 5.70 1.59
N ASN A 131 5.27 6.37 0.44
CA ASN A 131 4.15 7.22 0.05
C ASN A 131 2.97 6.34 -0.42
N PHE A 132 1.98 6.16 0.44
CA PHE A 132 0.85 5.27 0.18
C PHE A 132 -0.03 5.75 -0.99
N ASP A 133 -0.19 7.06 -1.20
CA ASP A 133 -0.99 7.57 -2.31
C ASP A 133 -0.35 7.25 -3.66
N ASP A 134 0.95 7.49 -3.79
CA ASP A 134 1.71 7.11 -4.98
C ASP A 134 1.64 5.60 -5.23
N MET A 135 1.72 4.78 -4.17
CA MET A 135 1.61 3.33 -4.29
C MET A 135 0.23 2.86 -4.72
N ILE A 136 -0.85 3.50 -4.23
CA ILE A 136 -2.22 3.20 -4.65
C ILE A 136 -2.36 3.51 -6.14
N ASP A 137 -1.91 4.69 -6.57
CA ASP A 137 -1.96 5.13 -7.96
C ASP A 137 -1.14 4.22 -8.89
N GLU A 138 0.02 3.74 -8.45
CA GLU A 138 0.84 2.84 -9.26
C GLU A 138 0.23 1.43 -9.37
N LYS A 139 -0.23 0.87 -8.23
CA LYS A 139 -0.51 -0.57 -8.13
C LYS A 139 -1.98 -0.95 -8.21
N MET A 140 -2.88 -0.05 -7.82
CA MET A 140 -4.31 -0.36 -7.69
C MET A 140 -5.16 0.15 -8.88
N GLN A 141 -4.53 0.44 -10.02
CA GLN A 141 -5.23 0.81 -11.26
C GLN A 141 -5.58 -0.41 -12.11
N ASP A 142 -6.70 -0.35 -12.84
CA ASP A 142 -7.02 -1.31 -13.89
C ASP A 142 -6.17 -1.07 -15.13
N SER A 143 -5.31 -2.04 -15.46
CA SER A 143 -4.50 -1.99 -16.66
C SER A 143 -5.34 -2.37 -17.90
N GLU A 144 -6.27 -1.50 -18.29
CA GLU A 144 -6.75 -1.35 -19.68
C GLU A 144 -6.27 -0.01 -20.28
N LYS A 145 -5.04 0.40 -19.96
CA LYS A 145 -4.33 1.47 -20.69
C LYS A 145 -3.32 0.89 -21.69
N GLY A 146 -3.80 -0.03 -22.51
CA GLY A 146 -3.16 -0.40 -23.77
C GLY A 146 -3.72 0.45 -24.91
N GLY A 147 -3.25 1.70 -25.06
CA GLY A 147 -3.58 2.49 -26.26
C GLY A 147 -3.46 4.01 -26.10
N GLY A 148 -2.34 4.58 -26.55
CA GLY A 148 -2.29 5.86 -27.26
C GLY A 148 -2.62 7.18 -26.54
N ALA A 149 -1.66 8.11 -26.62
CA ALA A 149 -1.74 9.55 -26.34
C ALA A 149 -1.97 9.92 -24.86
N THR A 150 -1.11 10.73 -24.23
CA THR A 150 -0.79 12.07 -24.67
C THR A 150 0.44 12.51 -23.88
N GLY A 151 1.43 13.10 -24.57
CA GLY A 151 2.55 13.71 -23.89
C GLY A 151 2.07 14.68 -22.83
N ARG A 152 2.63 14.60 -21.62
CA ARG A 152 2.62 15.71 -20.66
C ARG A 152 3.47 16.84 -21.24
N ILE A 153 2.90 17.52 -22.23
CA ILE A 153 3.29 18.87 -22.63
C ILE A 153 2.54 19.81 -21.68
N GLY A 154 3.30 20.45 -20.80
CA GLY A 154 3.07 21.86 -20.48
C GLY A 154 2.32 22.17 -19.18
N ARG A 155 3.10 22.50 -18.15
CA ARG A 155 3.18 23.90 -17.72
C ARG A 155 4.65 24.32 -17.61
N LYS A 156 5.06 25.18 -18.54
CA LYS A 156 6.31 25.95 -18.54
C LYS A 156 6.37 26.81 -17.26
N SER A 157 7.53 27.10 -16.69
CA SER A 157 8.42 28.14 -17.24
C SER A 157 9.85 28.04 -16.72
N PRO A 158 10.88 27.91 -17.59
CA PRO A 158 12.25 28.26 -17.24
C PRO A 158 12.45 29.77 -17.43
N ASN A 159 12.96 30.43 -16.39
CA ASN A 159 13.35 31.84 -16.39
C ASN A 159 14.47 32.11 -17.41
N ALA A 160 14.14 32.70 -18.55
CA ALA A 160 15.12 33.27 -19.48
C ALA A 160 15.19 34.79 -19.28
N LYS A 161 16.17 35.25 -18.51
CA LYS A 161 16.62 36.64 -18.57
C LYS A 161 17.40 36.84 -19.87
N ASN A 162 17.09 37.96 -20.54
CA ASN A 162 17.84 38.64 -21.60
C ASN A 162 17.65 38.13 -23.04
N ALA A 163 16.55 38.57 -23.65
CA ALA A 163 16.55 38.96 -25.05
C ALA A 163 17.05 40.42 -25.15
N ILE A 164 18.20 40.64 -25.79
CA ILE A 164 18.50 41.94 -26.41
C ILE A 164 18.13 41.81 -27.88
N SER A 165 17.03 42.49 -28.21
CA SER A 165 16.56 42.86 -29.53
C SER A 165 17.57 43.76 -30.25
N GLY A 166 17.70 43.60 -31.57
CA GLY A 166 18.40 44.61 -32.38
C GLY A 166 18.74 44.19 -33.81
N MET A 167 17.75 44.27 -34.70
CA MET A 167 17.88 44.11 -36.15
C MET A 167 18.76 45.17 -36.84
N LYS A 168 19.38 44.73 -37.95
CA LYS A 168 19.71 45.43 -39.21
C LYS A 168 20.82 46.51 -39.22
N ARG A 169 21.84 46.27 -40.05
CA ARG A 169 21.88 46.76 -41.44
C ARG A 169 22.56 45.72 -42.34
#